data_AF-A0A438KDR0-F1
#
_entry.id   AF-A0A438KDR0-F1
#
_cell.length_a   1.000
_cell.length_b   1.000
_cell.length_c   1.000
_cell.angle_alpha   90.00
_cell.angle_beta   90.00
_cell.angle_gamma   90.00
#
_symmetry.space_group_name_H-M   'P 1'
#
loop_
_entity.id
_entity.type
_entity.pdbx_description
1 polymer ?
#
loop_
_entity_poly.entity_id
_entity_poly.type
_entity_poly.pdbx_seq_one_letter_code
_entity_poly.pdbx_strand_id
1 'polypeptide(L)'
;MLLGPSLNIADTGTATYYTPPYVPSSCNGYQNDGVMIAAASDAIWDNRGACGRNYKVKCEGATNAGVPQPCRGAQSVVVKIVDYCPRWL
;
A
#
# COMPACT_ATOMS: atom_id res chain seq x y z
N MET A 1 -2.00 -6.53 -2.29
CA MET A 1 -0.96 -5.90 -1.45
C MET A 1 -0.56 -6.92 -0.39
N LEU A 2 0.69 -7.39 -0.36
CA LEU A 2 1.16 -8.38 0.63
C LEU A 2 1.91 -7.69 1.76
N LEU A 3 1.63 -8.04 3.01
CA LEU A 3 2.18 -7.40 4.20
C LEU A 3 2.43 -8.45 5.30
N GLY A 4 3.68 -8.88 5.59
CA GLY A 4 3.93 -9.75 6.74
C GLY A 4 5.39 -10.21 7.00
N PRO A 5 5.83 -10.34 8.27
CA PRO A 5 7.13 -10.89 8.66
C PRO A 5 7.07 -12.42 8.81
N SER A 6 7.98 -13.12 8.13
CA SER A 6 8.49 -14.48 8.39
C SER A 6 7.63 -15.48 9.21
N LEU A 7 6.45 -15.84 8.68
CA LEU A 7 5.91 -17.21 8.58
C LEU A 7 4.73 -17.09 7.60
N ASN A 8 4.86 -17.68 6.39
CA ASN A 8 4.00 -17.55 5.20
C ASN A 8 2.47 -17.37 5.39
N ILE A 9 2.03 -16.25 5.92
CA ILE A 9 0.66 -15.72 5.83
C ILE A 9 0.82 -14.34 5.22
N ALA A 10 0.74 -14.29 3.89
CA ALA A 10 0.68 -13.04 3.17
C ALA A 10 -0.80 -12.80 2.87
N ASP A 11 -1.36 -11.72 3.42
CA ASP A 11 -2.75 -11.39 3.13
C ASP A 11 -2.90 -10.91 1.69
N THR A 12 -3.95 -11.33 1.01
CA THR A 12 -4.23 -10.96 -0.38
C THR A 12 -5.29 -9.87 -0.40
N GLY A 13 -5.01 -8.80 -1.12
CA GLY A 13 -5.94 -7.69 -1.23
C GLY A 13 -5.72 -6.89 -2.51
N THR A 14 -6.75 -6.15 -2.88
CA THR A 14 -6.71 -5.19 -3.98
C THR A 14 -5.87 -3.98 -3.58
N ALA A 15 -5.08 -3.49 -4.52
CA ALA A 15 -4.38 -2.22 -4.39
C ALA A 15 -4.71 -1.34 -5.59
N THR A 16 -4.75 -0.04 -5.34
CA THR A 16 -4.81 1.01 -6.36
C THR A 16 -3.59 1.91 -6.20
N TYR A 17 -3.37 2.79 -7.18
CA TYR A 17 -2.38 3.85 -7.06
C TYR A 17 -3.11 5.20 -7.02
N TYR A 18 -2.48 6.17 -6.39
CA TYR A 18 -2.90 7.57 -6.43
C TYR A 18 -1.71 8.43 -6.84
N THR A 19 -1.99 9.55 -7.49
CA THR A 19 -0.97 10.51 -7.94
C THR A 19 -0.78 11.61 -6.89
N PRO A 20 0.31 12.37 -6.95
CA PRO A 20 0.51 13.52 -6.07
C PRO A 20 -0.68 14.50 -6.07
N PRO A 21 -0.89 15.26 -4.99
CA PRO A 21 0.04 15.42 -3.85
C PRO A 21 -0.03 14.27 -2.83
N TYR A 22 1.14 13.84 -2.34
CA TYR A 22 1.27 12.81 -1.29
C TYR A 22 1.24 13.37 0.14
N VAL A 23 1.07 14.68 0.27
CA VAL A 23 0.99 15.42 1.52
C VAL A 23 -0.27 16.30 1.51
N PRO A 24 -0.90 16.56 2.67
CA PRO A 24 -0.57 16.00 3.97
C PRO A 24 -0.98 14.52 4.09
N SER A 25 -0.12 13.71 4.69
CA SER A 25 -0.41 12.30 4.97
C SER A 25 -0.99 12.13 6.37
N SER A 26 -1.84 11.13 6.56
CA SER A 26 -2.45 10.88 7.87
C SER A 26 -1.42 10.62 8.96
N CYS A 27 -0.28 9.99 8.66
CA CYS A 27 0.75 9.67 9.66
C CYS A 27 1.66 10.87 10.00
N ASN A 28 2.13 11.62 9.00
CA ASN A 28 3.24 12.57 9.18
C ASN A 28 2.91 14.01 8.73
N GLY A 29 1.67 14.30 8.37
CA GLY A 29 1.26 15.64 7.91
C GLY A 29 2.02 16.05 6.64
N TYR A 30 2.64 17.22 6.66
CA TYR A 30 3.32 17.79 5.49
C TYR A 30 4.73 17.23 5.21
N GLN A 31 5.16 16.20 5.94
CA GLN A 31 6.45 15.56 5.68
C GLN A 31 6.44 14.84 4.32
N ASN A 32 7.44 15.11 3.48
CA ASN A 32 7.66 14.36 2.25
C ASN A 32 8.37 13.03 2.57
N ASP A 33 7.61 11.93 2.51
CA ASP A 33 8.11 10.59 2.77
C ASP A 33 8.63 9.85 1.51
N GLY A 34 8.72 10.55 0.38
CA GLY A 34 9.15 10.00 -0.91
C GLY A 34 8.02 9.32 -1.68
N VAL A 35 8.40 8.42 -2.59
CA VAL A 35 7.46 7.76 -3.54
C VAL A 35 7.20 6.28 -3.22
N MET A 36 8.06 5.65 -2.41
CA MET A 36 7.87 4.26 -1.98
C MET A 36 6.99 4.22 -0.72
N ILE A 37 5.78 4.74 -0.87
CA ILE A 37 4.79 4.95 0.19
C ILE A 37 3.47 4.27 -0.15
N ALA A 38 2.63 4.04 0.85
CA ALA A 38 1.28 3.54 0.66
C ALA A 38 0.30 4.09 1.71
N ALA A 39 -0.98 4.11 1.33
CA ALA A 39 -2.09 4.34 2.22
C ALA A 39 -2.66 2.99 2.68
N ALA A 40 -2.83 2.80 3.99
CA ALA A 40 -3.35 1.56 4.56
C ALA A 40 -4.89 1.53 4.53
N SER A 41 -5.47 0.40 4.12
CA SER A 41 -6.91 0.17 4.24
C SER A 41 -7.34 0.00 5.70
N ASP A 42 -8.65 -0.01 5.98
CA ASP A 42 -9.21 -0.30 7.30
C ASP A 42 -8.60 -1.55 7.97
N ALA A 43 -8.37 -2.61 7.19
CA ALA A 43 -7.81 -3.88 7.68
C ALA A 43 -6.35 -3.78 8.12
N ILE A 44 -5.59 -2.81 7.59
CA ILE A 44 -4.16 -2.63 7.87
C ILE A 44 -3.91 -1.46 8.82
N TRP A 45 -4.78 -0.44 8.79
CA TRP A 45 -4.56 0.86 9.43
C TRP A 45 -4.26 0.79 10.93
N ASP A 46 -4.89 -0.15 11.64
CA ASP A 46 -4.60 -0.46 13.05
C ASP A 46 -4.69 0.78 13.95
N ASN A 47 -5.68 1.65 13.71
CA ASN A 47 -5.84 2.94 14.39
C ASN A 47 -4.54 3.77 14.45
N ARG A 48 -3.86 3.95 13.29
CA ARG A 48 -2.52 4.56 13.14
C ARG A 48 -1.35 3.68 13.60
N GLY A 49 -1.59 2.50 14.15
CA GLY A 49 -0.56 1.55 14.56
C GLY A 49 0.33 1.09 13.40
N ALA A 50 -0.18 1.13 12.16
CA ALA A 50 0.60 0.80 10.97
C ALA A 50 1.52 1.92 10.46
N CYS A 51 1.39 3.16 10.96
CA CYS A 51 2.23 4.28 10.52
C CYS A 51 3.72 3.94 10.64
N GLY A 52 4.48 4.19 9.56
CA GLY A 52 5.91 3.92 9.51
C GLY A 52 6.29 2.44 9.33
N ARG A 53 5.35 1.49 9.39
CA ARG A 53 5.63 0.08 9.09
C ARG A 53 5.99 -0.08 7.62
N ASN A 54 7.01 -0.89 7.37
CA ASN A 54 7.45 -1.27 6.03
C ASN A 54 6.87 -2.62 5.64
N TYR A 55 6.61 -2.75 4.35
CA TYR A 55 5.69 -3.75 3.86
C TYR A 55 6.08 -4.21 2.47
N LYS A 56 6.30 -5.52 2.33
CA LYS A 56 6.76 -6.12 1.07
C LYS A 56 5.58 -6.56 0.21
N VAL A 57 5.20 -5.70 -0.73
CA VAL A 57 4.09 -5.91 -1.63
C VAL A 57 4.54 -6.69 -2.86
N LYS A 58 3.88 -7.82 -3.14
CA LYS A 58 4.00 -8.54 -4.41
C LYS A 58 2.73 -8.34 -5.22
N CYS A 59 2.90 -8.09 -6.51
CA CYS A 59 1.80 -8.13 -7.46
C CYS A 59 1.52 -9.58 -7.84
N GLU A 60 0.29 -10.03 -7.62
CA GLU A 60 -0.14 -11.38 -8.00
C GLU A 60 -0.84 -11.41 -9.38
N GLY A 61 -1.27 -10.27 -9.90
CA GLY A 61 -1.90 -10.19 -11.22
C GLY A 61 -2.86 -9.01 -11.38
N ALA A 62 -3.61 -9.05 -12.49
CA ALA A 62 -4.66 -8.08 -12.78
C ALA A 62 -5.91 -8.31 -11.94
N THR A 63 -6.56 -7.24 -11.50
CA THR A 63 -7.88 -7.28 -10.87
C THR A 63 -9.04 -7.26 -11.87
N ASN A 64 -8.84 -6.74 -13.10
CA ASN A 64 -9.87 -6.65 -14.13
C ASN A 64 -9.36 -7.15 -15.49
N ALA A 65 -10.22 -7.85 -16.24
CA ALA A 65 -9.93 -8.23 -17.62
C ALA A 65 -9.83 -6.99 -18.52
N GLY A 66 -8.78 -6.91 -19.35
CA GLY A 66 -8.62 -5.83 -20.33
C GLY A 66 -7.90 -4.56 -19.86
N VAL A 67 -7.41 -4.51 -18.61
CA VAL A 67 -6.58 -3.38 -18.14
C VAL A 67 -5.10 -3.67 -18.44
N PRO A 68 -4.44 -2.94 -19.36
CA PRO A 68 -3.03 -3.13 -19.63
C PRO A 68 -2.21 -2.60 -18.44
N GLN A 69 -1.36 -3.44 -17.86
CA GLN A 69 -0.37 -3.08 -16.83
C GLN A 69 -0.91 -2.74 -15.41
N PRO A 70 -1.67 -3.61 -14.71
CA PRO A 70 -2.02 -3.35 -13.31
C PRO A 70 -0.79 -3.36 -12.39
N CYS A 71 0.22 -4.18 -12.71
CA CYS A 71 1.58 -4.06 -12.18
C CYS A 71 2.60 -4.77 -13.10
N ARG A 72 3.86 -4.32 -13.08
CA ARG A 72 4.95 -4.84 -13.94
C ARG A 72 5.58 -6.11 -13.35
N GLY A 73 4.87 -7.24 -13.45
CA GLY A 73 5.40 -8.58 -13.16
C GLY A 73 5.50 -8.95 -11.67
N ALA A 74 6.11 -10.11 -11.39
CA ALA A 74 6.19 -10.75 -10.06
C ALA A 74 7.16 -10.06 -9.07
N GLN A 75 7.65 -8.86 -9.39
CA GLN A 75 8.58 -8.14 -8.54
C GLN A 75 7.88 -7.68 -7.27
N SER A 76 8.55 -7.85 -6.14
CA SER A 76 8.09 -7.28 -4.87
C SER A 76 8.69 -5.90 -4.69
N VAL A 77 7.89 -4.96 -4.19
CA VAL A 77 8.34 -3.64 -3.76
C VAL A 77 8.15 -3.50 -2.25
N VAL A 78 9.01 -2.72 -1.60
CA VAL A 78 8.83 -2.36 -0.20
C VAL A 78 8.27 -0.95 -0.13
N VAL A 79 7.16 -0.77 0.57
CA VAL A 79 6.51 0.53 0.78
C VAL A 79 6.36 0.81 2.27
N LYS A 80 6.40 2.10 2.63
CA LYS A 80 6.12 2.59 3.98
C LYS A 80 4.68 3.06 4.09
N ILE A 81 3.95 2.67 5.13
CA ILE A 81 2.63 3.26 5.38
C ILE A 81 2.80 4.68 5.90
N VAL A 82 2.19 5.63 5.20
CA VAL A 82 2.18 7.05 5.58
C VAL A 82 0.78 7.62 5.64
N ASP A 83 -0.22 6.95 5.07
CA ASP A 83 -1.57 7.49 4.96
C ASP A 83 -2.65 6.43 5.19
N TYR A 84 -3.89 6.88 5.20
CA TYR A 84 -5.08 6.08 5.42
C TYR A 84 -6.01 6.11 4.20
N CYS A 85 -6.39 4.92 3.74
CA CYS A 85 -7.33 4.72 2.64
C CYS A 85 -8.62 4.10 3.20
N PRO A 86 -9.63 4.89 3.57
CA PRO A 86 -10.89 4.35 4.03
C PRO A 86 -11.59 3.60 2.88
N ARG A 87 -12.36 2.55 3.21
CA ARG A 87 -13.18 1.75 2.26
C ARG A 87 -14.16 2.53 1.36
N TRP A 88 -14.28 3.84 1.50
CA TRP A 88 -15.19 4.69 0.71
C TRP A 88 -14.51 5.40 -0.47
N LEU A 89 -13.24 5.08 -0.74
CA LEU A 89 -12.50 5.47 -1.96
C LEU A 89 -12.50 4.35 -3.01
#